data_AF-A0A2T1DKF7-F1
#
_entry.id   AF-A0A2T1DKF7-F1
#
_cell.length_a   1.000
_cell.length_b   1.000
_cell.length_c   1.000
_cell.angle_alpha   90.00
_cell.angle_beta   90.00
_cell.angle_gamma   90.00
#
_symmetry.space_group_name_H-M   'P 1'
#
loop_
_entity.id
_entity.type
_entity.pdbx_description
1 polymer ?
#
loop_
_entity_poly.entity_id
_entity_poly.type
_entity_poly.pdbx_seq_one_letter_code
_entity_poly.pdbx_strand_id
1 'polypeptide(L)'
;MSYTLKVDRDTWLKLSTAQSTTLPDDQKQAVSTGTILPISSYEIMGNYIKVSLGDDAQGKQLAYQGHNTWYVFRPHVEILQDGKPLSLVPTSVDLPVPHYDYYDQNDNQEAPGGSCNVTAIAMDLAYLGVPQQHTQMRYPDELDAYCDEHGLDRHSPLDLAKVVEAYGCKDDFSYTSNWDLIKTWIASGLPVVVHTQLTQSGHVILLRGYDETGVWVNDPNGVWTPNGYDESKGGENLHYSWDLMYQTVSSDNQLWAHHITKGV
;
A
#
# COMPACT_ATOMS: atom_id res chain seq x y z
N MET A 1 4.25 -6.14 30.81
CA MET A 1 4.62 -5.50 29.53
C MET A 1 3.79 -4.24 29.43
N SER A 2 4.44 -3.13 29.12
CA SER A 2 3.83 -1.83 28.98
C SER A 2 3.89 -1.41 27.51
N TYR A 3 2.78 -0.89 27.00
CA TYR A 3 2.72 -0.33 25.66
C TYR A 3 2.43 1.16 25.75
N THR A 4 3.11 1.93 24.93
CA THR A 4 2.83 3.36 24.78
C THR A 4 2.76 3.74 23.31
N LEU A 5 1.93 4.73 23.01
CA LEU A 5 1.89 5.44 21.75
C LEU A 5 2.74 6.70 21.90
N LYS A 6 3.85 6.79 21.17
CA LYS A 6 4.68 7.98 21.07
C LYS A 6 4.29 8.76 19.83
N VAL A 7 4.04 10.06 19.99
CA VAL A 7 3.68 10.97 18.90
C VAL A 7 4.94 11.63 18.38
N ASP A 8 5.31 11.35 17.13
CA ASP A 8 6.53 11.86 16.49
C ASP A 8 6.26 13.12 15.65
N ARG A 9 5.02 13.31 15.20
CA ARG A 9 4.56 14.52 14.50
C ARG A 9 3.19 14.93 15.01
N ASP A 10 2.91 16.22 15.02
CA ASP A 10 1.58 16.73 15.38
C ASP A 10 0.49 16.00 14.58
N THR A 11 -0.52 15.50 15.28
CA THR A 11 -1.53 14.61 14.68
C THR A 11 -2.86 14.71 15.41
N TRP A 12 -3.82 13.94 14.93
CA TRP A 12 -5.16 13.83 15.49
C TRP A 12 -5.43 12.38 15.92
N LEU A 13 -5.94 12.22 17.14
CA LEU A 13 -6.78 11.08 17.48
C LEU A 13 -8.17 11.34 16.90
N LYS A 14 -8.77 10.34 16.25
CA LYS A 14 -10.07 10.46 15.55
C LYS A 14 -10.98 9.29 15.90
N LEU A 15 -12.30 9.51 15.98
CA LEU A 15 -13.25 8.40 16.20
C LEU A 15 -13.47 7.53 14.94
N SER A 16 -13.00 7.98 13.78
CA SER A 16 -12.99 7.21 12.53
C SER A 16 -11.76 7.53 11.70
N THR A 17 -11.58 6.83 10.58
CA THR A 17 -10.49 7.05 9.62
C THR A 17 -10.74 8.23 8.68
N ALA A 18 -11.90 8.90 8.74
CA ALA A 18 -12.22 10.07 7.92
C ALA A 18 -11.24 11.23 8.12
N GLN A 19 -11.15 12.14 7.14
CA GLN A 19 -10.23 13.28 7.20
C GLN A 19 -10.54 14.18 8.40
N SER A 20 -9.51 14.65 9.12
CA SER A 20 -9.72 15.46 10.33
C SER A 20 -10.42 16.80 10.07
N THR A 21 -10.34 17.31 8.83
CA THR A 21 -11.03 18.53 8.37
C THR A 21 -12.53 18.33 8.20
N THR A 22 -12.99 17.09 8.00
CA THR A 22 -14.42 16.76 7.83
C THR A 22 -15.05 16.28 9.14
N LEU A 23 -14.24 15.90 10.12
CA LEU A 23 -14.72 15.46 11.43
C LEU A 23 -15.09 16.65 12.35
N PRO A 24 -16.23 16.56 13.05
CA PRO A 24 -16.57 17.46 14.14
C PRO A 24 -15.51 17.47 15.26
N ASP A 25 -15.42 18.58 16.01
CA ASP A 25 -14.41 18.75 17.06
C ASP A 25 -14.59 17.80 18.26
N ASP A 26 -15.79 17.27 18.47
CA ASP A 26 -16.09 16.23 19.47
C ASP A 26 -15.79 14.81 18.99
N GLN A 27 -15.30 14.66 17.75
CA GLN A 27 -14.86 13.39 17.18
C GLN A 27 -13.36 13.34 16.90
N LYS A 28 -12.62 14.36 17.34
CA LYS A 28 -11.18 14.44 17.15
C LYS A 28 -10.48 15.16 18.31
N GLN A 29 -9.29 14.71 18.63
CA GLN A 29 -8.44 15.30 19.65
C GLN A 29 -7.06 15.57 19.08
N ALA A 30 -6.63 16.83 19.11
CA ALA A 30 -5.27 17.20 18.71
C ALA A 30 -4.26 16.67 19.72
N VAL A 31 -3.14 16.16 19.22
CA VAL A 31 -2.01 15.69 20.02
C VAL A 31 -0.72 16.19 19.39
N SER A 32 0.14 16.79 20.22
CA SER A 32 1.41 17.36 19.77
C SER A 32 2.52 16.31 19.77
N THR A 33 3.52 16.53 18.93
CA THR A 33 4.78 15.78 18.94
C THR A 33 5.39 15.74 20.34
N GLY A 34 6.03 14.63 20.68
CA GLY A 34 6.57 14.33 22.01
C GLY A 34 5.56 13.80 23.02
N THR A 35 4.25 13.79 22.72
CA THR A 35 3.25 13.18 23.60
C THR A 35 3.47 11.67 23.68
N ILE A 36 3.43 11.10 24.89
CA ILE A 36 3.48 9.65 25.14
C ILE A 36 2.20 9.26 25.87
N LEU A 37 1.41 8.39 25.26
CA LEU A 37 0.15 7.91 25.82
C LEU A 37 0.28 6.42 26.18
N PRO A 38 -0.04 5.99 27.42
CA PRO A 38 -0.18 4.57 27.72
C PRO A 38 -1.34 4.00 26.90
N ILE A 39 -1.15 2.79 26.37
CA ILE A 39 -2.19 2.07 25.63
C ILE A 39 -2.35 0.66 26.20
N SER A 40 -3.59 0.19 26.24
CA SER A 40 -3.96 -1.15 26.71
C SER A 40 -4.04 -2.15 25.54
N SER A 41 -4.37 -1.67 24.34
CA SER A 41 -4.38 -2.47 23.12
C SER A 41 -4.19 -1.60 21.88
N TYR A 42 -3.76 -2.22 20.78
CA TYR A 42 -3.74 -1.59 19.46
C TYR A 42 -4.07 -2.60 18.36
N GLU A 43 -4.55 -2.10 17.23
CA GLU A 43 -4.84 -2.85 16.00
C GLU A 43 -4.39 -2.00 14.81
N ILE A 44 -3.69 -2.62 13.86
CA ILE A 44 -3.20 -1.94 12.65
C ILE A 44 -4.27 -2.04 11.57
N MET A 45 -4.64 -0.91 10.98
CA MET A 45 -5.68 -0.82 9.95
C MET A 45 -5.19 0.10 8.82
N GLY A 46 -4.39 -0.46 7.90
CA GLY A 46 -3.75 0.29 6.81
C GLY A 46 -2.94 1.48 7.34
N ASN A 47 -3.34 2.69 6.93
CA ASN A 47 -2.72 3.97 7.31
C ASN A 47 -2.99 4.42 8.77
N TYR A 48 -3.81 3.68 9.51
CA TYR A 48 -4.22 4.04 10.86
C TYR A 48 -3.87 2.95 11.86
N ILE A 49 -3.61 3.36 13.11
CA ILE A 49 -3.61 2.45 14.25
C ILE A 49 -4.85 2.78 15.07
N LYS A 50 -5.68 1.77 15.32
CA LYS A 50 -6.75 1.86 16.31
C LYS A 50 -6.13 1.54 17.68
N VAL A 51 -6.16 2.48 18.60
CA VAL A 51 -5.58 2.34 19.94
C VAL A 51 -6.65 2.43 21.00
N SER A 52 -6.53 1.64 22.06
CA SER A 52 -7.26 1.85 23.31
C SER A 52 -6.28 2.43 24.33
N LEU A 53 -6.56 3.64 24.81
CA LEU A 53 -5.77 4.29 25.84
C LEU A 53 -5.80 3.46 27.13
N GLY A 54 -4.68 3.44 27.84
CA GLY A 54 -4.52 2.77 29.13
C GLY A 54 -4.73 3.72 30.30
N ASP A 55 -4.31 3.29 31.47
CA ASP A 55 -4.33 4.11 32.68
C ASP A 55 -3.13 5.05 32.73
N ASP A 56 -3.32 6.24 33.30
CA ASP A 56 -2.23 7.16 33.63
C ASP A 56 -1.34 6.63 34.77
N ALA A 57 -0.31 7.40 35.13
CA ALA A 57 0.62 7.04 36.21
C ALA A 57 -0.05 6.92 37.59
N GLN A 58 -1.29 7.41 37.75
CA GLN A 58 -2.08 7.31 38.97
C GLN A 58 -3.13 6.17 38.91
N GLY A 59 -3.15 5.38 37.82
CA GLY A 59 -4.08 4.27 37.64
C GLY A 59 -5.48 4.71 37.19
N LYS A 60 -5.62 5.92 36.64
CA LYS A 60 -6.90 6.40 36.10
C LYS A 60 -6.93 6.18 34.59
N GLN A 61 -7.99 5.53 34.11
CA GLN A 61 -8.26 5.34 32.68
C GLN A 61 -8.20 6.67 31.92
N LEU A 62 -7.26 6.78 31.00
CA LEU A 62 -7.19 7.93 30.11
C LEU A 62 -8.34 7.89 29.11
N ALA A 63 -8.96 9.04 28.94
CA ALA A 63 -9.97 9.29 27.92
C ALA A 63 -9.90 10.76 27.52
N TYR A 64 -10.10 11.01 26.24
CA TYR A 64 -10.33 12.36 25.71
C TYR A 64 -11.80 12.45 25.33
N GLN A 65 -12.47 13.55 25.66
CA GLN A 65 -13.87 13.76 25.27
C GLN A 65 -14.82 12.59 25.62
N GLY A 66 -14.51 11.82 26.68
CA GLY A 66 -15.28 10.64 27.09
C GLY A 66 -14.96 9.33 26.35
N HIS A 67 -14.01 9.35 25.41
CA HIS A 67 -13.59 8.19 24.62
C HIS A 67 -12.17 7.75 24.96
N ASN A 68 -11.97 6.43 25.10
CA ASN A 68 -10.65 5.83 25.30
C ASN A 68 -10.14 5.10 24.04
N THR A 69 -10.97 4.85 23.03
CA THR A 69 -10.54 4.21 21.78
C THR A 69 -10.51 5.22 20.65
N TRP A 70 -9.41 5.24 19.89
CA TRP A 70 -9.13 6.25 18.88
C TRP A 70 -8.39 5.65 17.68
N TYR A 71 -8.61 6.21 16.50
CA TYR A 71 -7.76 6.03 15.32
C TYR A 71 -6.70 7.13 15.28
N VAL A 72 -5.45 6.77 15.04
CA VAL A 72 -4.35 7.71 14.85
C VAL A 72 -3.64 7.43 13.55
N PHE A 73 -3.24 8.49 12.84
CA PHE A 73 -2.53 8.34 11.57
C PHE A 73 -1.13 7.78 11.83
N ARG A 74 -0.90 6.56 11.36
CA ARG A 74 0.26 5.75 11.69
C ARG A 74 1.59 6.43 11.37
N PRO A 75 1.78 7.11 10.22
CA PRO A 75 3.05 7.78 9.92
C PRO A 75 3.46 8.90 10.89
N HIS A 76 2.59 9.31 11.82
CA HIS A 76 2.88 10.34 12.81
C HIS A 76 3.22 9.77 14.20
N VAL A 77 3.18 8.45 14.37
CA VAL A 77 3.29 7.80 15.68
C VAL A 77 4.10 6.51 15.65
N GLU A 78 4.63 6.14 16.81
CA GLU A 78 5.38 4.93 17.05
C GLU A 78 4.78 4.20 18.26
N ILE A 79 4.62 2.87 18.17
CA ILE A 79 4.25 2.06 19.33
C ILE A 79 5.53 1.59 20.01
N LEU A 80 5.64 1.81 21.31
CA LEU A 80 6.74 1.32 22.11
C LEU A 80 6.28 0.14 22.97
N GLN A 81 7.08 -0.92 23.02
CA GLN A 81 6.97 -1.99 23.99
C GLN A 81 8.10 -1.85 25.02
N ASP A 82 7.73 -1.63 26.28
CA ASP A 82 8.67 -1.43 27.38
C ASP A 82 9.74 -0.35 27.07
N GLY A 83 9.29 0.73 26.43
CA GLY A 83 10.10 1.90 26.05
C GLY A 83 10.94 1.74 24.78
N LYS A 84 10.85 0.60 24.08
CA LYS A 84 11.55 0.36 22.81
C LYS A 84 10.58 0.34 21.64
N PRO A 85 10.95 0.88 20.46
CA PRO A 85 10.18 0.76 19.24
C PRO A 85 9.76 -0.69 18.98
N LEU A 86 8.45 -0.89 18.84
CA LEU A 86 7.90 -2.17 18.43
C LEU A 86 7.83 -2.22 16.91
N SER A 87 8.51 -3.18 16.30
CA SER A 87 8.29 -3.47 14.87
C SER A 87 6.89 -4.06 14.72
N LEU A 88 5.96 -3.22 14.30
CA LEU A 88 4.55 -3.56 14.09
C LEU A 88 4.30 -4.34 12.80
N VAL A 89 5.36 -4.60 12.04
CA VAL A 89 5.34 -5.32 10.78
C VAL A 89 6.18 -6.59 10.93
N PRO A 90 5.70 -7.77 10.48
CA PRO A 90 6.52 -8.98 10.42
C PRO A 90 7.82 -8.72 9.68
N THR A 91 8.90 -9.43 10.01
CA THR A 91 10.19 -9.30 9.29
C THR A 91 10.13 -9.88 7.88
N SER A 92 9.16 -10.76 7.62
CA SER A 92 8.87 -11.27 6.29
C SER A 92 7.38 -11.54 6.12
N VAL A 93 6.87 -11.22 4.93
CA VAL A 93 5.53 -11.54 4.45
C VAL A 93 5.68 -11.97 3.00
N ASP A 94 5.07 -13.07 2.61
CA ASP A 94 4.88 -13.41 1.19
C ASP A 94 3.41 -13.76 1.00
N LEU A 95 2.66 -12.88 0.32
CA LEU A 95 1.23 -13.08 0.12
C LEU A 95 1.02 -14.22 -0.88
N PRO A 96 0.08 -15.15 -0.62
CA PRO A 96 -0.22 -16.21 -1.57
C PRO A 96 -0.96 -15.61 -2.78
N VAL A 97 -0.22 -15.05 -3.73
CA VAL A 97 -0.74 -14.64 -5.03
C VAL A 97 -0.78 -15.89 -5.88
N PRO A 98 -1.96 -16.41 -6.25
CA PRO A 98 -2.04 -17.59 -7.08
C PRO A 98 -1.31 -17.38 -8.41
N HIS A 99 -0.63 -18.42 -8.90
CA HIS A 99 0.04 -18.39 -10.20
C HIS A 99 -0.92 -18.04 -11.36
N TYR A 100 -2.21 -18.38 -11.25
CA TYR A 100 -3.20 -18.02 -12.27
C TYR A 100 -3.59 -16.52 -12.28
N ASP A 101 -3.10 -15.75 -11.31
CA ASP A 101 -3.29 -14.30 -11.21
C ASP A 101 -2.04 -13.51 -11.67
N TYR A 102 -1.06 -14.18 -12.28
CA TYR A 102 0.05 -13.53 -12.98
C TYR A 102 -0.31 -13.22 -14.44
N TYR A 103 0.03 -12.01 -14.90
CA TYR A 103 -0.09 -11.59 -16.29
C TYR A 103 1.25 -11.06 -16.81
N ASP A 104 1.70 -11.62 -17.93
CA ASP A 104 2.80 -11.06 -18.72
C ASP A 104 2.24 -9.99 -19.68
N GLN A 105 2.84 -8.81 -19.70
CA GLN A 105 2.40 -7.70 -20.56
C GLN A 105 2.66 -7.96 -22.04
N ASN A 106 3.62 -8.81 -22.38
CA ASN A 106 3.99 -9.10 -23.76
C ASN A 106 2.96 -10.00 -24.45
N ASP A 107 2.10 -10.65 -23.67
CA ASP A 107 0.92 -11.37 -24.17
C ASP A 107 -0.30 -10.46 -24.39
N ASN A 108 -0.26 -9.20 -23.95
CA ASN A 108 -1.37 -8.28 -24.12
C ASN A 108 -1.55 -7.96 -25.61
N GLN A 109 -2.81 -7.88 -26.04
CA GLN A 109 -3.16 -7.52 -27.41
C GLN A 109 -2.84 -6.04 -27.66
N GLU A 110 -3.11 -5.19 -26.66
CA GLU A 110 -2.89 -3.76 -26.74
C GLU A 110 -1.55 -3.35 -26.13
N ALA A 111 -0.72 -2.71 -26.98
CA ALA A 111 0.62 -2.22 -26.67
C ALA A 111 1.51 -3.19 -25.86
N PRO A 112 1.81 -4.38 -26.41
CA PRO A 112 2.81 -5.28 -25.82
C PRO A 112 4.13 -4.52 -25.61
N GLY A 113 4.77 -4.73 -24.46
CA GLY A 113 5.98 -4.00 -24.06
C GLY A 113 5.72 -2.60 -23.44
N GLY A 114 4.48 -2.11 -23.41
CA GLY A 114 4.13 -0.77 -22.94
C GLY A 114 2.91 -0.68 -22.00
N SER A 115 2.35 -1.81 -21.58
CA SER A 115 1.12 -1.93 -20.79
C SER A 115 1.36 -2.40 -19.34
N CYS A 116 2.57 -2.16 -18.79
CA CYS A 116 2.93 -2.57 -17.42
C CYS A 116 1.95 -2.06 -16.34
N ASN A 117 1.42 -0.85 -16.53
CA ASN A 117 0.45 -0.20 -15.65
C ASN A 117 -0.84 -1.02 -15.47
N VAL A 118 -1.62 -1.19 -16.53
CA VAL A 118 -2.88 -1.94 -16.53
C VAL A 118 -2.65 -3.42 -16.20
N THR A 119 -1.49 -3.97 -16.58
CA THR A 119 -1.11 -5.35 -16.23
C THR A 119 -0.90 -5.51 -14.73
N ALA A 120 -0.18 -4.59 -14.08
CA ALA A 120 0.01 -4.63 -12.62
C ALA A 120 -1.30 -4.40 -11.86
N ILE A 121 -2.14 -3.46 -12.31
CA ILE A 121 -3.47 -3.21 -11.73
C ILE A 121 -4.37 -4.45 -11.88
N ALA A 122 -4.37 -5.10 -13.03
CA ALA A 122 -5.10 -6.34 -13.26
C ALA A 122 -4.71 -7.46 -12.29
N MET A 123 -3.41 -7.62 -11.99
CA MET A 123 -2.96 -8.61 -11.01
C MET A 123 -3.44 -8.28 -9.59
N ASP A 124 -3.47 -7.00 -9.20
CA ASP A 124 -4.02 -6.56 -7.89
C ASP A 124 -5.53 -6.83 -7.80
N LEU A 125 -6.30 -6.43 -8.83
CA LEU A 125 -7.74 -6.70 -8.90
C LEU A 125 -8.06 -8.20 -8.88
N ALA A 126 -7.27 -9.01 -9.61
CA ALA A 126 -7.38 -10.46 -9.58
C ALA A 126 -7.11 -11.04 -8.19
N TYR A 127 -6.06 -10.57 -7.50
CA TYR A 127 -5.76 -10.96 -6.12
C TYR A 127 -6.91 -10.63 -5.16
N LEU A 128 -7.51 -9.45 -5.33
CA LEU A 128 -8.69 -9.07 -4.56
C LEU A 128 -9.89 -9.98 -4.90
N GLY A 129 -9.90 -10.69 -6.02
CA GLY A 129 -11.02 -11.49 -6.50
C GLY A 129 -12.13 -10.60 -7.07
N VAL A 130 -11.74 -9.49 -7.70
CA VAL A 130 -12.63 -8.66 -8.50
C VAL A 130 -12.75 -9.32 -9.88
N PRO A 131 -13.98 -9.63 -10.35
CA PRO A 131 -14.14 -10.27 -11.64
C PRO A 131 -13.97 -9.27 -12.79
N GLN A 132 -13.39 -9.77 -13.88
CA GLN A 132 -13.53 -9.18 -15.21
C GLN A 132 -15.01 -9.01 -15.59
N GLN A 133 -15.32 -7.92 -16.29
CA GLN A 133 -16.64 -7.69 -16.89
C GLN A 133 -16.73 -8.37 -18.26
N HIS A 134 -15.60 -8.60 -18.93
CA HIS A 134 -15.49 -9.16 -20.27
C HIS A 134 -14.59 -10.40 -20.29
N THR A 135 -15.07 -11.52 -19.75
CA THR A 135 -14.29 -12.77 -19.57
C THR A 135 -13.70 -13.40 -20.84
N GLN A 136 -14.08 -12.91 -22.02
CA GLN A 136 -13.47 -13.28 -23.30
C GLN A 136 -12.13 -12.56 -23.58
N MET A 137 -11.83 -11.48 -22.85
CA MET A 137 -10.59 -10.71 -22.92
C MET A 137 -9.65 -11.13 -21.79
N ARG A 138 -8.34 -10.90 -21.95
CA ARG A 138 -7.44 -10.93 -20.78
C ARG A 138 -7.76 -9.72 -19.91
N TYR A 139 -7.54 -9.83 -18.61
CA TYR A 139 -7.85 -8.72 -17.70
C TYR A 139 -7.09 -7.43 -18.07
N PRO A 140 -5.77 -7.47 -18.32
CA PRO A 140 -5.04 -6.25 -18.68
C PRO A 140 -5.59 -5.59 -19.96
N ASP A 141 -5.92 -6.40 -20.98
CA ASP A 141 -6.52 -5.91 -22.23
C ASP A 141 -7.89 -5.25 -22.00
N GLU A 142 -8.70 -5.81 -21.09
CA GLU A 142 -9.99 -5.24 -20.70
C GLU A 142 -9.82 -3.87 -20.01
N LEU A 143 -8.82 -3.75 -19.12
CA LEU A 143 -8.52 -2.48 -18.44
C LEU A 143 -7.97 -1.43 -19.42
N ASP A 144 -7.13 -1.84 -20.37
CA ASP A 144 -6.61 -0.96 -21.42
C ASP A 144 -7.74 -0.43 -22.32
N ALA A 145 -8.62 -1.33 -22.79
CA ALA A 145 -9.80 -0.96 -23.58
C ALA A 145 -10.73 -0.03 -22.80
N TYR A 146 -10.93 -0.27 -21.49
CA TYR A 146 -11.71 0.63 -20.65
C TYR A 146 -11.10 2.05 -20.62
N CYS A 147 -9.78 2.17 -20.59
CA CYS A 147 -9.11 3.47 -20.63
C CYS A 147 -9.44 4.22 -21.93
N ASP A 148 -9.27 3.55 -23.06
CA ASP A 148 -9.53 4.12 -24.39
C ASP A 148 -11.00 4.54 -24.56
N GLU A 149 -11.94 3.67 -24.17
CA GLU A 149 -13.37 3.92 -24.27
C GLU A 149 -13.84 5.13 -23.44
N HIS A 150 -13.15 5.41 -22.33
CA HIS A 150 -13.51 6.48 -21.39
C HIS A 150 -12.58 7.70 -21.48
N GLY A 151 -11.64 7.72 -22.42
CA GLY A 151 -10.69 8.83 -22.61
C GLY A 151 -9.75 9.02 -21.42
N LEU A 152 -9.40 7.93 -20.74
CA LEU A 152 -8.46 7.90 -19.62
C LEU A 152 -7.05 7.58 -20.13
N ASP A 153 -6.03 8.22 -19.57
CA ASP A 153 -4.64 7.93 -19.92
C ASP A 153 -4.08 6.87 -18.97
N ARG A 154 -3.80 5.66 -19.47
CA ARG A 154 -3.15 4.60 -18.69
C ARG A 154 -1.78 4.98 -18.13
N HIS A 155 -1.11 5.99 -18.69
CA HIS A 155 0.16 6.51 -18.16
C HIS A 155 -0.04 7.52 -17.01
N SER A 156 -1.29 7.97 -16.78
CA SER A 156 -1.66 8.82 -15.65
C SER A 156 -2.06 7.95 -14.45
N PRO A 157 -1.31 7.98 -13.32
CA PRO A 157 -1.68 7.20 -12.15
C PRO A 157 -3.03 7.59 -11.57
N LEU A 158 -3.44 8.85 -11.72
CA LEU A 158 -4.76 9.30 -11.25
C LEU A 158 -5.89 8.78 -12.14
N ASP A 159 -5.63 8.54 -13.43
CA ASP A 159 -6.63 7.93 -14.30
C ASP A 159 -6.71 6.41 -14.07
N LEU A 160 -5.59 5.74 -13.81
CA LEU A 160 -5.58 4.34 -13.35
C LEU A 160 -6.40 4.16 -12.07
N ALA A 161 -6.30 5.10 -11.11
CA ALA A 161 -7.13 5.07 -9.90
C ALA A 161 -8.63 5.13 -10.22
N LYS A 162 -9.05 5.91 -11.23
CA LYS A 162 -10.45 5.93 -11.69
C LYS A 162 -10.87 4.61 -12.34
N VAL A 163 -9.96 3.93 -13.03
CA VAL A 163 -10.22 2.58 -13.56
C VAL A 163 -10.48 1.62 -12.40
N VAL A 164 -9.61 1.62 -11.38
CA VAL A 164 -9.79 0.79 -10.18
C VAL A 164 -11.15 1.07 -9.51
N GLU A 165 -11.54 2.34 -9.38
CA GLU A 165 -12.84 2.74 -8.84
C GLU A 165 -14.02 2.27 -9.69
N ALA A 166 -13.89 2.29 -11.02
CA ALA A 166 -14.92 1.79 -11.94
C ALA A 166 -15.17 0.28 -11.80
N TYR A 167 -14.18 -0.48 -11.33
CA TYR A 167 -14.29 -1.91 -11.03
C TYR A 167 -14.77 -2.20 -9.60
N GLY A 168 -15.25 -1.18 -8.88
CA GLY A 168 -15.84 -1.33 -7.55
C GLY A 168 -14.81 -1.46 -6.43
N CYS A 169 -13.56 -1.07 -6.68
CA CYS A 169 -12.51 -0.94 -5.67
C CYS A 169 -12.33 0.51 -5.23
N LYS A 170 -11.49 0.71 -4.21
CA LYS A 170 -10.97 2.02 -3.84
C LYS A 170 -9.46 2.02 -4.02
N ASP A 171 -8.94 3.07 -4.65
CA ASP A 171 -7.50 3.31 -4.77
C ASP A 171 -7.08 4.53 -3.94
N ASP A 172 -6.24 4.32 -2.92
CA ASP A 172 -5.60 5.40 -2.15
C ASP A 172 -4.22 5.71 -2.75
N PHE A 173 -4.21 6.14 -4.01
CA PHE A 173 -2.99 6.45 -4.75
C PHE A 173 -2.19 7.55 -4.04
N SER A 174 -0.89 7.31 -3.89
CA SER A 174 0.02 8.22 -3.21
C SER A 174 1.26 8.49 -4.05
N TYR A 175 1.55 9.78 -4.28
CA TYR A 175 2.82 10.24 -4.85
C TYR A 175 4.00 10.16 -3.86
N THR A 176 3.70 10.02 -2.57
CA THR A 176 4.66 10.19 -1.47
C THR A 176 4.69 8.96 -0.57
N SER A 177 4.42 7.76 -1.10
CA SER A 177 4.50 6.52 -0.31
C SER A 177 5.96 6.24 0.07
N ASN A 178 6.16 5.35 1.04
CA ASN A 178 7.47 4.92 1.51
C ASN A 178 7.46 3.45 1.92
N TRP A 179 8.64 2.86 2.10
CA TRP A 179 8.78 1.44 2.40
C TRP A 179 8.12 0.98 3.70
N ASP A 180 8.01 1.83 4.71
CA ASP A 180 7.32 1.47 5.96
C ASP A 180 5.81 1.34 5.73
N LEU A 181 5.23 2.22 4.91
CA LEU A 181 3.84 2.13 4.49
C LEU A 181 3.61 0.91 3.59
N ILE A 182 4.47 0.68 2.59
CA ILE A 182 4.41 -0.49 1.71
C ILE A 182 4.43 -1.80 2.51
N LYS A 183 5.39 -1.95 3.43
CA LYS A 183 5.49 -3.15 4.28
C LYS A 183 4.24 -3.33 5.14
N THR A 184 3.71 -2.25 5.67
CA THR A 184 2.46 -2.26 6.45
C THR A 184 1.29 -2.76 5.63
N TRP A 185 1.17 -2.25 4.41
CA TRP A 185 0.10 -2.62 3.50
C TRP A 185 0.17 -4.11 3.15
N ILE A 186 1.34 -4.58 2.75
CA ILE A 186 1.61 -5.99 2.46
C ILE A 186 1.32 -6.87 3.69
N ALA A 187 1.75 -6.46 4.88
CA ALA A 187 1.47 -7.19 6.11
C ALA A 187 -0.01 -7.18 6.51
N SER A 188 -0.83 -6.29 5.97
CA SER A 188 -2.28 -6.32 6.13
C SER A 188 -2.99 -7.32 5.21
N GLY A 189 -2.23 -8.05 4.38
CA GLY A 189 -2.77 -9.05 3.47
C GLY A 189 -3.11 -8.53 2.08
N LEU A 190 -2.56 -7.38 1.67
CA LEU A 190 -2.90 -6.72 0.41
C LEU A 190 -1.62 -6.43 -0.40
N PRO A 191 -1.56 -6.76 -1.70
CA PRO A 191 -0.45 -6.38 -2.55
C PRO A 191 -0.51 -4.86 -2.82
N VAL A 192 0.55 -4.34 -3.45
CA VAL A 192 0.64 -2.92 -3.78
C VAL A 192 1.31 -2.73 -5.13
N VAL A 193 0.67 -1.96 -6.01
CA VAL A 193 1.24 -1.61 -7.31
C VAL A 193 2.11 -0.37 -7.14
N VAL A 194 3.37 -0.45 -7.58
CA VAL A 194 4.34 0.64 -7.45
C VAL A 194 4.94 1.04 -8.78
N HIS A 195 5.19 2.33 -8.95
CA HIS A 195 5.93 2.85 -10.10
C HIS A 195 7.41 2.97 -9.73
N THR A 196 8.27 2.45 -10.59
CA THR A 196 9.71 2.32 -10.40
C THR A 196 10.47 2.94 -11.58
N GLN A 197 11.77 3.14 -11.41
CA GLN A 197 12.71 3.54 -12.47
C GLN A 197 13.55 2.36 -12.97
N LEU A 198 12.99 1.15 -13.01
CA LEU A 198 13.67 -0.03 -13.57
C LEU A 198 14.00 0.13 -15.06
N THR A 199 13.29 1.01 -15.77
CA THR A 199 13.58 1.44 -17.14
C THR A 199 13.65 2.97 -17.22
N GLN A 200 14.17 3.51 -18.33
CA GLN A 200 14.27 4.95 -18.57
C GLN A 200 12.90 5.66 -18.61
N SER A 201 11.88 5.00 -19.13
CA SER A 201 10.51 5.52 -19.20
C SER A 201 9.72 5.32 -17.90
N GLY A 202 10.30 4.65 -16.91
CA GLY A 202 9.59 4.13 -15.76
C GLY A 202 8.95 2.77 -16.03
N HIS A 203 8.65 2.05 -14.95
CA HIS A 203 8.07 0.71 -15.01
C HIS A 203 7.17 0.45 -13.80
N VAL A 204 6.02 -0.18 -14.01
CA VAL A 204 5.03 -0.43 -12.96
C VAL A 204 5.01 -1.93 -12.64
N ILE A 205 5.14 -2.27 -11.36
CA ILE A 205 5.21 -3.67 -10.88
C ILE A 205 4.27 -3.88 -9.69
N LEU A 206 3.90 -5.13 -9.44
CA LEU A 206 3.14 -5.52 -8.24
C LEU A 206 4.09 -6.04 -7.16
N LEU A 207 4.07 -5.45 -5.98
CA LEU A 207 4.73 -6.00 -4.80
C LEU A 207 3.75 -6.91 -4.05
N ARG A 208 4.18 -8.15 -3.77
CA ARG A 208 3.37 -9.16 -3.07
C ARG A 208 3.97 -9.63 -1.74
N GLY A 209 5.19 -9.20 -1.44
CA GLY A 209 5.87 -9.64 -0.23
C GLY A 209 7.15 -8.88 0.02
N TYR A 210 7.74 -9.14 1.19
CA TYR A 210 9.06 -8.67 1.55
C TYR A 210 9.71 -9.60 2.56
N ASP A 211 11.03 -9.49 2.68
CA ASP A 211 11.80 -10.10 3.74
C ASP A 211 13.00 -9.21 4.12
N GLU A 212 13.94 -9.76 4.89
CA GLU A 212 15.13 -9.04 5.34
C GLU A 212 16.06 -8.63 4.19
N THR A 213 15.96 -9.27 3.03
CA THR A 213 16.89 -9.11 1.90
C THR A 213 16.29 -8.39 0.70
N GLY A 214 14.96 -8.35 0.58
CA GLY A 214 14.29 -7.63 -0.50
C GLY A 214 12.77 -7.69 -0.48
N VAL A 215 12.19 -7.53 -1.67
CA VAL A 215 10.75 -7.62 -1.95
C VAL A 215 10.46 -8.78 -2.91
N TRP A 216 9.33 -9.44 -2.67
CA TRP A 216 8.73 -10.38 -3.60
C TRP A 216 7.80 -9.63 -4.54
N VAL A 217 7.97 -9.82 -5.85
CA VAL A 217 7.27 -9.06 -6.89
C VAL A 217 6.68 -9.96 -7.96
N ASN A 218 5.61 -9.48 -8.59
CA ASN A 218 5.22 -9.89 -9.92
C ASN A 218 5.52 -8.73 -10.88
N ASP A 219 6.53 -8.93 -11.72
CA ASP A 219 6.94 -7.98 -12.74
C ASP A 219 6.28 -8.36 -14.09
N PRO A 220 5.48 -7.47 -14.70
CA PRO A 220 4.76 -7.80 -15.90
C PRO A 220 5.65 -7.92 -17.14
N ASN A 221 6.92 -7.51 -17.11
CA ASN A 221 7.82 -7.54 -18.28
C ASN A 221 8.93 -8.59 -18.19
N GLY A 222 8.81 -9.56 -17.29
CA GLY A 222 9.79 -10.63 -17.11
C GLY A 222 10.87 -10.29 -16.08
N VAL A 223 12.08 -10.82 -16.26
CA VAL A 223 13.17 -10.69 -15.27
C VAL A 223 14.04 -9.48 -15.56
N TRP A 224 14.06 -8.50 -14.65
CA TRP A 224 14.99 -7.39 -14.74
C TRP A 224 16.45 -7.83 -14.51
N THR A 225 17.35 -7.28 -15.32
CA THR A 225 18.80 -7.39 -15.12
C THR A 225 19.46 -6.02 -15.31
N PRO A 226 20.71 -5.81 -14.85
CA PRO A 226 21.45 -4.57 -15.12
C PRO A 226 21.63 -4.24 -16.62
N ASN A 227 21.42 -5.21 -17.51
CA ASN A 227 21.50 -5.03 -18.98
C ASN A 227 20.11 -4.84 -19.63
N GLY A 228 19.04 -4.77 -18.84
CA GLY A 228 17.66 -4.73 -19.31
C GLY A 228 16.86 -6.00 -18.97
N TYR A 229 15.62 -6.05 -19.43
CA TYR A 229 14.70 -7.16 -19.18
C TYR A 229 15.03 -8.39 -20.03
N ASP A 230 14.95 -9.56 -19.41
CA ASP A 230 14.86 -10.86 -20.07
C ASP A 230 13.38 -11.25 -20.16
N GLU A 231 12.74 -10.80 -21.24
CA GLU A 231 11.32 -11.02 -21.56
C GLU A 231 11.02 -12.49 -21.95
N SER A 232 12.05 -13.34 -22.07
CA SER A 232 11.86 -14.78 -22.30
C SER A 232 11.52 -15.56 -21.02
N LYS A 233 11.59 -14.91 -19.86
CA LYS A 233 11.31 -15.49 -18.56
C LYS A 233 10.10 -14.82 -17.93
N GLY A 234 9.24 -15.63 -17.32
CA GLY A 234 8.13 -15.12 -16.52
C GLY A 234 8.62 -14.26 -15.37
N GLY A 235 7.95 -13.13 -15.15
CA GLY A 235 8.24 -12.19 -14.06
C GLY A 235 7.43 -12.46 -12.80
N GLU A 236 6.81 -13.64 -12.67
CA GLU A 236 6.10 -14.04 -11.46
C GLU A 236 7.07 -14.37 -10.32
N ASN A 237 6.67 -14.03 -9.09
CA ASN A 237 7.35 -14.43 -7.86
C ASN A 237 8.89 -14.20 -7.89
N LEU A 238 9.30 -13.05 -8.43
CA LEU A 238 10.69 -12.64 -8.41
C LEU A 238 11.05 -12.03 -7.06
N HIS A 239 12.32 -12.15 -6.68
CA HIS A 239 12.86 -11.48 -5.49
C HIS A 239 13.82 -10.39 -5.92
N TYR A 240 13.45 -9.14 -5.64
CA TYR A 240 14.27 -7.95 -5.93
C TYR A 240 14.90 -7.45 -4.65
N SER A 241 16.23 -7.26 -4.66
CA SER A 241 16.96 -6.83 -3.47
C SER A 241 16.53 -5.43 -3.03
N TRP A 242 16.67 -5.15 -1.73
CA TRP A 242 16.46 -3.81 -1.22
C TRP A 242 17.33 -2.77 -1.94
N ASP A 243 18.60 -3.09 -2.24
CA ASP A 243 19.51 -2.19 -2.95
C ASP A 243 18.97 -1.82 -4.35
N LEU A 244 18.43 -2.79 -5.09
CA LEU A 244 17.79 -2.52 -6.39
C LEU A 244 16.55 -1.63 -6.20
N MET A 245 15.69 -1.97 -5.25
CA MET A 245 14.46 -1.22 -5.04
C MET A 245 14.72 0.22 -4.59
N TYR A 246 15.68 0.46 -3.70
CA TYR A 246 16.08 1.82 -3.29
C TYR A 246 16.73 2.63 -4.41
N GLN A 247 17.31 2.00 -5.43
CA GLN A 247 17.84 2.71 -6.59
C GLN A 247 16.77 3.06 -7.63
N THR A 248 15.59 2.45 -7.53
CA THR A 248 14.51 2.59 -8.52
C THR A 248 13.35 3.43 -7.99
N VAL A 249 13.44 3.94 -6.77
CA VAL A 249 12.52 4.98 -6.25
C VAL A 249 12.96 6.37 -6.70
N SER A 250 12.05 7.34 -6.64
CA SER A 250 12.40 8.72 -6.98
C SER A 250 13.44 9.31 -6.03
N SER A 251 14.13 10.38 -6.45
CA SER A 251 15.34 10.93 -5.79
C SER A 251 15.16 11.38 -4.33
N ASP A 252 13.93 11.51 -3.85
CA ASP A 252 13.57 11.86 -2.48
C ASP A 252 13.04 10.66 -1.67
N ASN A 253 13.30 9.43 -2.13
CA ASN A 253 12.81 8.18 -1.56
C ASN A 253 11.28 8.05 -1.55
N GLN A 254 10.56 8.85 -2.35
CA GLN A 254 9.13 8.72 -2.51
C GLN A 254 8.78 7.68 -3.58
N LEU A 255 7.79 6.87 -3.24
CA LEU A 255 7.21 5.85 -4.11
C LEU A 255 5.83 6.30 -4.56
N TRP A 256 5.60 6.26 -5.87
CA TRP A 256 4.25 6.35 -6.39
C TRP A 256 3.64 4.96 -6.27
N ALA A 257 2.55 4.86 -5.51
CA ALA A 257 1.96 3.58 -5.16
C ALA A 257 0.43 3.64 -5.15
N HIS A 258 -0.19 2.62 -5.74
CA HIS A 258 -1.62 2.36 -5.67
C HIS A 258 -1.90 1.40 -4.52
N HIS A 259 -2.65 1.85 -3.53
CA HIS A 259 -3.04 1.06 -2.37
C HIS A 259 -4.51 0.68 -2.54
N ILE A 260 -4.75 -0.48 -3.15
CA ILE A 260 -6.08 -0.88 -3.61
C ILE A 260 -6.79 -1.77 -2.59
N THR A 261 -8.04 -1.43 -2.30
CA THR A 261 -8.93 -2.21 -1.44
C THR A 261 -10.24 -2.49 -2.16
N LYS A 262 -10.92 -3.58 -1.79
CA LYS A 262 -12.31 -3.77 -2.22
C LYS A 262 -13.17 -2.61 -1.74
N GLY A 263 -14.04 -2.11 -2.63
CA GLY A 263 -15.10 -1.19 -2.26
C GLY A 263 -16.10 -1.88 -1.32
N VAL A 264 -16.69 -1.09 -0.43
CA VAL A 264 -17.73 -1.52 0.51
C VAL A 264 -19.08 -1.54 -0.17
#